data_AF-A0A8J5MXV3-F1
#
_entry.id   AF-A0A8J5MXV3-F1
#
_cell.length_a   1.000
_cell.length_b   1.000
_cell.length_c   1.000
_cell.angle_alpha   90.00
_cell.angle_beta   90.00
_cell.angle_gamma   90.00
#
_symmetry.space_group_name_H-M   'P 1'
#
loop_
_entity.id
_entity.type
_entity.pdbx_description
1 polymer ?
#
loop_
_entity_poly.entity_id
_entity_poly.type
_entity_poly.pdbx_seq_one_letter_code
_entity_poly.pdbx_strand_id
1 'polypeptide(L)'
;MKRDHSDLEKIKEKLFTCMPFSPDPSLRNIITGLVAKEDVNVHEYETLGNEIIEKMVGKSVLGISFKRKDRAKTPAHESTIKFAQGRTIDLALLFQRFLVLSKIRDLSLEDVMSYELSPFPTALFEAKEIIHKADKPQLAHAVAEYSSKKSKEAVMDSIPLTEHYVLDDGSQVHRLPWKKGDSYGAIARMYADFTIRHCGKATVVFDGYNEGRSIKDNTHQRRGQNPPDHQLQCKN
;
A
#
# COMPACT_ATOMS: atom_id res chain seq x y z
N MET A 1 10.51 21.39 28.22
CA MET A 1 10.54 21.09 29.67
C MET A 1 9.15 21.11 30.32
N LYS A 2 8.50 22.26 30.60
CA LYS A 2 7.17 22.27 31.28
C LYS A 2 6.02 21.68 30.43
N ARG A 3 6.02 21.92 29.11
CA ARG A 3 5.03 21.34 28.19
C ARG A 3 5.19 19.83 28.06
N ASP A 4 6.40 19.36 27.78
CA ASP A 4 6.69 17.92 27.65
C ASP A 4 6.32 17.14 28.92
N HIS A 5 6.60 17.71 30.11
CA HIS A 5 6.19 17.09 31.37
C HIS A 5 4.67 17.00 31.52
N SER A 6 3.93 18.06 31.16
CA SER A 6 2.46 18.05 31.17
C SER A 6 1.87 17.04 30.18
N ASP A 7 2.48 16.88 29.00
CA ASP A 7 2.01 15.94 27.99
C ASP A 7 2.32 14.49 28.39
N LEU A 8 3.46 14.24 29.05
CA LEU A 8 3.78 12.95 29.66
C LEU A 8 2.77 12.56 30.75
N GLU A 9 2.37 13.49 31.62
CA GLU A 9 1.36 13.20 32.65
C GLU A 9 0.00 12.86 32.03
N LYS A 10 -0.42 13.56 30.96
CA LYS A 10 -1.66 13.23 30.23
C LYS A 10 -1.62 11.84 29.59
N ILE A 11 -0.48 11.48 28.97
CA ILE A 11 -0.30 10.14 28.38
C ILE A 11 -0.35 9.08 29.49
N LYS A 12 0.32 9.34 30.62
CA LYS A 12 0.35 8.42 31.76
C LYS A 12 -1.03 8.22 32.37
N GLU A 13 -1.80 9.29 32.57
CA GLU A 13 -3.18 9.23 33.05
C GLU A 13 -4.06 8.43 32.08
N LYS A 14 -3.93 8.68 30.77
CA LYS A 14 -4.70 7.94 29.76
C LYS A 14 -4.32 6.46 29.71
N LEU A 15 -3.03 6.13 29.76
CA LEU A 15 -2.55 4.75 29.81
C LEU A 15 -2.96 4.03 31.09
N PHE A 16 -3.09 4.72 32.23
CA PHE A 16 -3.62 4.12 33.46
C PHE A 16 -5.06 3.63 33.30
N THR A 17 -5.91 4.38 32.59
CA THR A 17 -7.30 3.98 32.33
C THR A 17 -7.43 2.86 31.28
N CYS A 18 -6.42 2.68 30.43
CA CYS A 18 -6.42 1.76 29.29
C CYS A 18 -5.17 0.87 29.31
N MET A 19 -4.76 0.41 30.50
CA MET A 19 -3.44 -0.20 30.69
C MET A 19 -3.31 -1.50 29.88
N PRO A 20 -2.38 -1.55 28.90
CA PRO A 20 -2.27 -2.69 27.98
C PRO A 20 -1.77 -3.98 28.64
N PHE A 21 -1.26 -3.88 29.86
CA PHE A 21 -0.77 -4.99 30.67
C PHE A 21 -1.70 -5.33 31.85
N SER A 22 -2.92 -4.80 31.84
CA SER A 22 -3.91 -5.23 32.83
C SER A 22 -4.24 -6.72 32.61
N PRO A 23 -4.54 -7.48 33.67
CA PRO A 23 -4.94 -8.88 33.56
C PRO A 23 -6.34 -9.06 32.94
N ASP A 24 -6.98 -7.98 32.50
CA ASP A 24 -8.27 -7.99 31.84
C ASP A 24 -8.16 -8.64 30.46
N PRO A 25 -8.87 -9.75 30.20
CA PRO A 25 -8.76 -10.48 28.93
C PRO A 25 -9.46 -9.78 27.76
N SER A 26 -10.17 -8.68 28.00
CA SER A 26 -10.93 -8.01 26.95
C SER A 26 -10.04 -7.21 25.99
N LEU A 27 -10.32 -7.36 24.69
CA LEU A 27 -9.63 -6.61 23.66
C LEU A 27 -10.05 -5.13 23.70
N ARG A 28 -9.09 -4.21 23.82
CA ARG A 28 -9.36 -2.78 24.05
C ARG A 28 -8.54 -1.89 23.14
N ASN A 29 -9.14 -0.81 22.64
CA ASN A 29 -8.41 0.21 21.89
C ASN A 29 -7.63 1.10 22.87
N ILE A 30 -6.30 1.13 22.77
CA ILE A 30 -5.41 1.87 23.69
C ILE A 30 -5.63 3.40 23.61
N ILE A 31 -6.06 3.91 22.45
CA ILE A 31 -6.26 5.34 22.22
C ILE A 31 -7.61 5.79 22.77
N THR A 32 -8.69 5.06 22.46
CA THR A 32 -10.05 5.47 22.84
C THR A 32 -10.52 4.88 24.16
N GLY A 33 -9.94 3.77 24.61
CA GLY A 33 -10.39 2.98 25.75
C GLY A 33 -11.62 2.11 25.45
N LEU A 34 -12.09 2.07 24.20
CA LEU A 34 -13.25 1.26 23.82
C LEU A 34 -12.94 -0.23 23.93
N VAL A 35 -13.80 -0.95 24.64
CA VAL A 35 -13.80 -2.41 24.72
C VAL A 35 -14.44 -2.97 23.47
N ALA A 36 -13.76 -3.90 22.82
CA ALA A 36 -14.27 -4.61 21.67
C ALA A 36 -15.50 -5.45 22.05
N LYS A 37 -16.46 -5.54 21.15
CA LYS A 37 -17.61 -6.46 21.28
C LYS A 37 -17.16 -7.90 21.10
N GLU A 38 -17.98 -8.84 21.56
CA GLU A 38 -17.74 -10.29 21.45
C GLU A 38 -17.52 -10.77 20.01
N ASP A 39 -18.03 -10.05 19.01
CA ASP A 39 -17.91 -10.44 17.61
C ASP A 39 -16.60 -9.95 16.94
N VAL A 40 -15.76 -9.20 17.64
CA VAL A 40 -14.47 -8.71 17.15
C VAL A 40 -13.38 -9.77 17.31
N ASN A 41 -12.79 -10.20 16.19
CA ASN A 41 -11.79 -11.27 16.15
C ASN A 41 -10.44 -10.85 15.54
N VAL A 42 -10.12 -9.54 15.53
CA VAL A 42 -8.84 -9.05 14.96
C VAL A 42 -7.60 -9.62 15.66
N HIS A 43 -7.69 -10.04 16.92
CA HIS A 43 -6.57 -10.65 17.64
C HIS A 43 -6.22 -12.05 17.09
N GLU A 44 -7.15 -12.70 16.38
CA GLU A 44 -6.96 -14.01 15.72
C GLU A 44 -6.63 -13.86 14.22
N TYR A 45 -6.14 -12.69 13.79
CA TYR A 45 -5.94 -12.41 12.36
C TYR A 45 -5.03 -13.43 11.66
N GLU A 46 -4.04 -13.97 12.36
CA GLU A 46 -3.13 -14.98 11.83
C GLU A 46 -3.85 -16.31 11.60
N THR A 47 -4.59 -16.80 12.59
CA THR A 47 -5.40 -18.03 12.48
C THR A 47 -6.43 -17.91 11.36
N LEU A 48 -7.16 -16.80 11.30
CA LEU A 48 -8.12 -16.54 10.23
C LEU A 48 -7.44 -16.48 8.85
N GLY A 49 -6.26 -15.86 8.78
CA GLY A 49 -5.43 -15.82 7.57
C GLY A 49 -5.06 -17.23 7.11
N ASN A 50 -4.59 -18.07 8.03
CA ASN A 50 -4.21 -19.45 7.76
C ASN A 50 -5.41 -20.28 7.28
N GLU A 51 -6.58 -20.16 7.91
CA GLU A 51 -7.80 -20.82 7.43
C GLU A 51 -8.20 -20.41 6.01
N ILE A 52 -8.04 -19.12 5.67
CA ILE A 52 -8.31 -18.63 4.32
C ILE A 52 -7.32 -19.27 3.34
N ILE A 53 -6.04 -19.30 3.68
CA ILE A 53 -5.00 -19.93 2.85
C ILE A 53 -5.30 -21.43 2.65
N GLU A 54 -5.66 -22.16 3.69
CA GLU A 54 -6.05 -23.58 3.60
C GLU A 54 -7.24 -23.77 2.65
N LYS A 55 -8.26 -22.91 2.75
CA LYS A 55 -9.42 -22.92 1.84
C LYS A 55 -9.03 -22.63 0.38
N MET A 56 -7.88 -22.02 0.11
CA MET A 56 -7.38 -21.74 -1.24
C MET A 56 -6.58 -22.89 -1.84
N VAL A 57 -6.05 -23.81 -1.02
CA VAL A 57 -5.25 -24.94 -1.51
C VAL A 57 -6.07 -25.79 -2.49
N GLY A 58 -5.49 -26.06 -3.66
CA GLY A 58 -6.11 -26.88 -4.70
C GLY A 58 -7.25 -26.22 -5.49
N LYS A 59 -7.73 -25.04 -5.10
CA LYS A 59 -8.78 -24.32 -5.83
C LYS A 59 -8.20 -23.44 -6.93
N SER A 60 -8.98 -23.21 -7.99
CA SER A 60 -8.59 -22.30 -9.06
C SER A 60 -8.51 -20.87 -8.56
N VAL A 61 -7.44 -20.15 -8.95
CA VAL A 61 -7.22 -18.73 -8.59
C VAL A 61 -8.41 -17.85 -8.98
N LEU A 62 -8.97 -18.07 -10.16
CA LEU A 62 -10.11 -17.27 -10.66
C LEU A 62 -11.46 -17.70 -10.07
N GLY A 63 -11.51 -18.85 -9.40
CA GLY A 63 -12.71 -19.37 -8.75
C GLY A 63 -12.85 -18.94 -7.28
N ILE A 64 -11.81 -18.32 -6.71
CA ILE A 64 -11.80 -17.88 -5.32
C ILE A 64 -12.33 -16.45 -5.24
N SER A 65 -13.37 -16.25 -4.41
CA SER A 65 -13.93 -14.94 -4.10
C SER A 65 -13.73 -14.64 -2.62
N PHE A 66 -12.97 -13.59 -2.32
CA PHE A 66 -12.79 -13.11 -0.95
C PHE A 66 -14.02 -12.33 -0.50
N LYS A 67 -14.74 -12.85 0.49
CA LYS A 67 -15.94 -12.19 1.01
C LYS A 67 -15.58 -11.36 2.22
N ARG A 68 -16.23 -10.20 2.37
CA ARG A 68 -16.04 -9.32 3.54
C ARG A 68 -16.34 -10.01 4.87
N LYS A 69 -17.25 -10.98 4.87
CA LYS A 69 -17.60 -11.78 6.06
C LYS A 69 -16.47 -12.69 6.55
N ASP A 70 -15.51 -13.02 5.68
CA ASP A 70 -14.39 -13.91 6.01
C ASP A 70 -13.18 -13.09 6.51
N ARG A 71 -13.25 -11.74 6.49
CA ARG A 71 -12.20 -10.86 6.99
C ARG A 71 -12.26 -10.74 8.51
N ALA A 72 -11.10 -10.63 9.15
CA ALA A 72 -10.99 -10.24 10.55
C ALA A 72 -11.74 -8.92 10.83
N LYS A 73 -12.62 -8.95 11.82
CA LYS A 73 -13.44 -7.83 12.25
C LYS A 73 -12.65 -6.98 13.23
N THR A 74 -12.53 -5.69 12.92
CA THR A 74 -11.83 -4.73 13.77
C THR A 74 -12.82 -3.94 14.63
N PRO A 75 -12.42 -3.46 15.82
CA PRO A 75 -13.27 -2.58 16.64
C PRO A 75 -13.71 -1.30 15.92
N ALA A 76 -12.91 -0.82 14.96
CA ALA A 76 -13.16 0.40 14.20
C ALA A 76 -14.28 0.26 13.17
N HIS A 77 -14.72 -0.96 12.85
CA HIS A 77 -15.75 -1.19 11.84
C HIS A 77 -17.13 -0.66 12.23
N GLU A 78 -17.33 -0.31 13.50
CA GLU A 78 -18.55 0.33 14.02
C GLU A 78 -18.35 1.76 14.52
N SER A 79 -17.11 2.28 14.56
CA SER A 79 -16.88 3.70 14.80
C SER A 79 -17.12 4.51 13.53
N THR A 80 -18.30 4.37 12.91
CA THR A 80 -18.91 5.52 12.24
C THR A 80 -19.52 6.41 13.33
N ILE A 81 -18.71 6.77 14.33
CA ILE A 81 -18.94 8.02 15.02
C ILE A 81 -18.65 9.03 13.93
N LYS A 82 -19.72 9.54 13.31
CA LYS A 82 -19.64 10.77 12.52
C LYS A 82 -19.16 11.82 13.51
N PHE A 83 -17.84 11.98 13.61
CA PHE A 83 -17.27 13.18 14.18
C PHE A 83 -17.74 14.31 13.27
N ALA A 84 -18.86 14.93 13.66
CA ALA A 84 -19.26 16.22 13.14
C ALA A 84 -18.26 17.25 13.68
N GLN A 85 -17.08 17.30 13.07
CA GLN A 85 -16.17 18.45 12.90
C GLN A 85 -14.83 17.99 12.34
N GLY A 86 -14.87 17.27 11.22
CA GLY A 86 -13.81 17.27 10.24
C GLY A 86 -14.39 17.82 8.96
N ARG A 87 -14.48 19.16 8.81
CA ARG A 87 -14.73 19.73 7.48
C ARG A 87 -13.51 19.36 6.65
N THR A 88 -13.60 18.31 5.86
CA THR A 88 -12.66 18.06 4.77
C THR A 88 -12.79 19.23 3.83
N ILE A 89 -11.83 20.14 3.89
CA ILE A 89 -11.75 21.25 2.95
C ILE A 89 -11.32 20.64 1.63
N ASP A 90 -12.23 20.59 0.67
CA ASP A 90 -11.91 20.28 -0.71
C ASP A 90 -11.02 21.41 -1.24
N LEU A 91 -9.78 21.05 -1.55
CA LEU A 91 -8.72 21.95 -1.97
C LEU A 91 -8.96 22.53 -3.36
N ALA A 92 -9.50 21.74 -4.27
CA ALA A 92 -9.88 22.20 -5.59
C ALA A 92 -11.02 23.21 -5.47
N LEU A 93 -11.99 22.93 -4.60
CA LEU A 93 -13.10 23.85 -4.30
C LEU A 93 -12.63 25.13 -3.59
N LEU A 94 -11.67 25.03 -2.66
CA LEU A 94 -11.10 26.18 -1.97
C LEU A 94 -10.32 27.07 -2.94
N PHE A 95 -9.49 26.49 -3.80
CA PHE A 95 -8.77 27.20 -4.85
C PHE A 95 -9.71 27.90 -5.83
N GLN A 96 -10.75 27.20 -6.31
CA GLN A 96 -11.79 27.80 -7.15
C GLN A 96 -12.49 28.97 -6.46
N ARG A 97 -12.83 28.83 -5.18
CA ARG A 97 -13.46 29.92 -4.41
C ARG A 97 -12.54 31.11 -4.25
N PHE A 98 -11.24 30.90 -4.02
CA PHE A 98 -10.26 31.97 -3.94
C PHE A 98 -10.06 32.70 -5.27
N LEU A 99 -10.00 31.97 -6.39
CA LEU A 99 -9.97 32.55 -7.74
C LEU A 99 -11.22 33.38 -8.06
N VAL A 100 -12.38 32.96 -7.58
CA VAL A 100 -13.64 33.69 -7.74
C VAL A 100 -13.65 34.93 -6.82
N LEU A 101 -13.21 34.80 -5.58
CA LEU A 101 -13.12 35.91 -4.64
C LEU A 101 -12.12 36.98 -5.08
N SER A 102 -11.00 36.61 -5.69
CA SER A 102 -10.03 37.57 -6.25
C SER A 102 -10.56 38.29 -7.49
N LYS A 103 -11.63 37.78 -8.13
CA LYS A 103 -12.30 38.44 -9.26
C LYS A 103 -13.50 39.29 -8.85
N ILE A 104 -14.15 38.95 -7.74
CA ILE A 104 -15.40 39.60 -7.28
C ILE A 104 -15.13 40.63 -6.16
N ARG A 105 -14.04 40.48 -5.40
CA ARG A 105 -13.63 41.40 -4.34
C ARG A 105 -12.24 41.96 -4.64
N ASP A 106 -11.87 43.04 -3.93
CA ASP A 106 -10.55 43.68 -3.95
C ASP A 106 -9.44 42.83 -3.26
N LEU A 107 -9.55 41.49 -3.34
CA LEU A 107 -8.49 40.59 -2.91
C LEU A 107 -7.51 40.41 -4.06
N SER A 108 -6.26 40.84 -3.88
CA SER A 108 -5.23 40.62 -4.89
C SER A 108 -4.97 39.12 -5.05
N LEU A 109 -4.91 38.67 -6.30
CA LEU A 109 -4.58 37.27 -6.60
C LEU A 109 -3.16 36.92 -6.16
N GLU A 110 -2.25 37.89 -6.22
CA GLU A 110 -0.85 37.74 -5.81
C GLU A 110 -0.74 37.42 -4.32
N ASP A 111 -1.48 38.13 -3.46
CA ASP A 111 -1.51 37.85 -2.02
C ASP A 111 -2.07 36.46 -1.72
N VAL A 112 -3.11 36.04 -2.44
CA VAL A 112 -3.73 34.71 -2.28
C VAL A 112 -2.76 33.59 -2.68
N MET A 113 -2.00 33.77 -3.76
CA MET A 113 -1.03 32.78 -4.25
C MET A 113 0.29 32.78 -3.46
N SER A 114 0.51 33.76 -2.57
CA SER A 114 1.67 33.79 -1.67
C SER A 114 1.61 32.76 -0.55
N TYR A 115 0.42 32.21 -0.25
CA TYR A 115 0.23 31.16 0.74
C TYR A 115 0.15 29.78 0.11
N GLU A 116 0.68 28.77 0.79
CA GLU A 116 0.51 27.37 0.37
C GLU A 116 -0.98 26.97 0.54
N LEU A 117 -1.71 26.94 -0.58
CA LEU A 117 -3.15 26.63 -0.61
C LEU A 117 -3.45 25.14 -0.42
N SER A 118 -2.44 24.32 -0.12
CA SER A 118 -2.53 22.89 0.11
C SER A 118 -1.97 22.46 1.47
N PRO A 119 -2.60 21.48 2.18
CA PRO A 119 -2.10 20.96 3.45
C PRO A 119 -0.90 20.03 3.28
N PHE A 120 -0.46 19.81 2.04
CA PHE A 120 0.71 19.02 1.67
C PHE A 120 1.32 19.62 0.38
N PRO A 121 2.63 19.45 0.15
CA PRO A 121 3.26 19.93 -1.08
C PRO A 121 2.77 19.14 -2.30
N THR A 122 1.96 19.75 -3.16
CA THR A 122 1.40 19.09 -4.36
C THR A 122 2.47 18.67 -5.37
N ALA A 123 3.68 19.24 -5.29
CA ALA A 123 4.85 18.80 -6.05
C ALA A 123 5.32 17.38 -5.68
N LEU A 124 5.06 16.94 -4.44
CA LEU A 124 5.47 15.63 -3.92
C LEU A 124 4.29 14.68 -3.73
N PHE A 125 3.08 15.20 -3.50
CA PHE A 125 1.91 14.41 -3.14
C PHE A 125 0.75 14.61 -4.12
N GLU A 126 0.15 13.49 -4.53
CA GLU A 126 -1.07 13.42 -5.33
C GLU A 126 -2.32 13.71 -4.48
N ALA A 127 -2.30 13.20 -3.25
CA ALA A 127 -3.37 13.37 -2.27
C ALA A 127 -2.78 13.31 -0.86
N LYS A 128 -3.63 13.54 0.15
CA LYS A 128 -3.24 13.42 1.55
C LYS A 128 -2.65 12.02 1.79
N GLU A 129 -1.39 11.99 2.25
CA GLU A 129 -0.60 10.78 2.54
C GLU A 129 -0.19 9.95 1.30
N ILE A 130 -0.52 10.38 0.07
CA ILE A 130 -0.17 9.67 -1.18
C ILE A 130 0.91 10.46 -1.95
N ILE A 131 2.15 9.96 -1.92
CA ILE A 131 3.28 10.51 -2.67
C ILE A 131 3.16 10.17 -4.15
N HIS A 132 3.50 11.12 -5.05
CA HIS A 132 3.57 10.91 -6.51
C HIS A 132 4.35 9.65 -6.88
N LYS A 133 3.96 9.01 -7.98
CA LYS A 133 4.73 7.86 -8.50
C LYS A 133 6.08 8.36 -9.02
N ALA A 134 7.14 7.63 -8.67
CA ALA A 134 8.42 7.82 -9.32
C ALA A 134 8.31 7.41 -10.80
N ASP A 135 8.77 8.26 -11.71
CA ASP A 135 8.91 7.93 -13.13
C ASP A 135 10.16 7.06 -13.35
N LYS A 136 10.07 5.82 -12.89
CA LYS A 136 11.14 4.82 -13.03
C LYS A 136 11.52 4.59 -14.51
N PRO A 137 10.57 4.54 -15.48
CA PRO A 137 10.92 4.42 -16.89
C PRO A 137 11.79 5.58 -17.39
N GLN A 138 11.43 6.82 -17.07
CA GLN A 138 12.22 7.98 -17.48
C GLN A 138 13.62 7.97 -16.86
N LEU A 139 13.73 7.61 -15.57
CA LEU A 139 15.02 7.45 -14.90
C LEU A 139 15.86 6.35 -15.56
N ALA A 140 15.27 5.19 -15.85
CA ALA A 140 15.96 4.10 -16.52
C ALA A 140 16.48 4.50 -17.91
N HIS A 141 15.66 5.22 -18.69
CA HIS A 141 16.08 5.76 -19.99
C HIS A 141 17.24 6.75 -19.83
N ALA A 142 17.15 7.69 -18.89
CA ALA A 142 18.21 8.66 -18.63
C ALA A 142 19.53 7.99 -18.19
N VAL A 143 19.45 6.94 -17.36
CA VAL A 143 20.62 6.15 -16.95
C VAL A 143 21.23 5.40 -18.13
N ALA A 144 20.41 4.80 -19.00
CA ALA A 144 20.88 4.11 -20.20
C ALA A 144 21.52 5.07 -21.21
N GLU A 145 20.91 6.23 -21.43
CA GLU A 145 21.44 7.29 -22.30
C GLU A 145 22.76 7.85 -21.75
N TYR A 146 22.86 8.10 -20.45
CA TYR A 146 24.08 8.57 -19.83
C TYR A 146 25.21 7.54 -19.91
N SER A 147 24.90 6.27 -19.63
CA SER A 147 25.87 5.17 -19.64
C SER A 147 26.40 4.92 -21.05
N SER A 148 25.52 4.89 -22.06
CA SER A 148 25.90 4.71 -23.47
C SER A 148 26.75 5.84 -24.03
N LYS A 149 26.58 7.08 -23.53
CA LYS A 149 27.46 8.22 -23.86
C LYS A 149 28.87 8.09 -23.26
N LYS A 150 29.03 7.39 -22.12
CA LYS A 150 30.33 7.21 -21.45
C LYS A 150 31.11 5.99 -21.94
N SER A 151 30.46 4.87 -22.17
CA SER A 151 31.06 3.68 -22.78
C SER A 151 29.96 2.85 -23.45
N LYS A 152 30.26 2.35 -24.66
CA LYS A 152 29.39 1.40 -25.37
C LYS A 152 29.40 0.00 -24.73
N GLU A 153 30.38 -0.32 -23.89
CA GLU A 153 30.44 -1.60 -23.17
C GLU A 153 29.65 -1.60 -21.84
N ALA A 154 29.27 -0.42 -21.32
CA ALA A 154 28.61 -0.31 -20.02
C ALA A 154 27.14 -0.73 -20.02
N VAL A 155 26.47 -0.69 -21.18
CA VAL A 155 25.09 -1.13 -21.36
C VAL A 155 25.13 -2.32 -22.31
N MET A 156 24.95 -3.52 -21.76
CA MET A 156 24.88 -4.74 -22.57
C MET A 156 23.42 -5.01 -22.97
N ASP A 157 23.17 -5.20 -24.27
CA ASP A 157 21.86 -5.63 -24.79
C ASP A 157 21.58 -7.11 -24.50
N SER A 158 22.62 -7.85 -24.07
CA SER A 158 22.53 -9.26 -23.69
C SER A 158 22.82 -9.44 -22.21
N ILE A 159 22.11 -10.38 -21.60
CA ILE A 159 22.37 -10.79 -20.22
C ILE A 159 23.66 -11.63 -20.24
N PRO A 160 24.70 -11.28 -19.48
CA PRO A 160 25.93 -12.05 -19.44
C PRO A 160 25.65 -13.48 -18.96
N LEU A 161 26.36 -14.45 -19.55
CA LEU A 161 26.27 -15.84 -19.12
C LEU A 161 26.79 -15.93 -17.68
N THR A 162 25.93 -16.38 -16.77
CA THR A 162 26.27 -16.58 -15.36
C THR A 162 25.84 -17.98 -14.94
N GLU A 163 26.58 -18.57 -14.02
CA GLU A 163 26.20 -19.85 -13.41
C GLU A 163 24.98 -19.73 -12.49
N HIS A 164 24.63 -18.50 -12.07
CA HIS A 164 23.54 -18.26 -11.13
C HIS A 164 22.84 -16.92 -11.39
N TYR A 165 21.53 -16.96 -11.57
CA TYR A 165 20.69 -15.77 -11.78
C TYR A 165 19.99 -15.34 -10.49
N VAL A 166 19.83 -14.04 -10.30
CA VAL A 166 18.96 -13.48 -9.24
C VAL A 166 17.78 -12.80 -9.93
N LEU A 167 16.57 -13.29 -9.66
CA LEU A 167 15.35 -12.86 -10.31
C LEU A 167 14.46 -12.10 -9.32
N ASP A 168 14.03 -10.91 -9.71
CA ASP A 168 12.93 -10.19 -9.02
C ASP A 168 11.58 -10.78 -9.45
N ASP A 169 10.85 -11.33 -8.48
CA ASP A 169 9.57 -12.00 -8.70
C ASP A 169 8.44 -11.03 -9.06
N GLY A 170 8.43 -9.83 -8.46
CA GLY A 170 7.28 -8.93 -8.43
C GLY A 170 6.82 -8.45 -9.82
N SER A 171 7.66 -8.62 -10.84
CA SER A 171 7.36 -8.33 -12.23
C SER A 171 7.26 -9.58 -13.13
N GLN A 172 7.79 -10.73 -12.71
CA GLN A 172 7.90 -11.92 -13.55
C GLN A 172 6.73 -12.88 -13.40
N VAL A 173 6.17 -13.04 -12.20
CA VAL A 173 4.99 -13.91 -11.98
C VAL A 173 3.78 -13.48 -12.82
N HIS A 174 3.64 -12.18 -13.08
CA HIS A 174 2.58 -11.61 -13.91
C HIS A 174 2.83 -11.76 -15.42
N ARG A 175 4.04 -12.12 -15.85
CA ARG A 175 4.38 -12.29 -17.27
C ARG A 175 4.11 -13.69 -17.79
N LEU A 176 3.95 -14.68 -16.90
CA LEU A 176 3.55 -16.03 -17.31
C LEU A 176 2.03 -16.09 -17.51
N PRO A 177 1.55 -16.68 -18.62
CA PRO A 177 0.12 -16.83 -18.84
C PRO A 177 -0.47 -17.83 -17.83
N TRP A 178 -1.38 -17.36 -16.99
CA TRP A 178 -2.10 -18.22 -16.05
C TRP A 178 -3.26 -18.89 -16.78
N LYS A 179 -3.33 -20.23 -16.75
CA LYS A 179 -4.44 -20.91 -17.39
C LYS A 179 -5.67 -20.84 -16.50
N LYS A 180 -6.83 -20.66 -17.12
CA LYS A 180 -8.11 -20.71 -16.40
C LYS A 180 -8.26 -22.10 -15.78
N GLY A 181 -8.55 -22.15 -14.48
CA GLY A 181 -8.65 -23.40 -13.73
C GLY A 181 -7.41 -23.72 -12.88
N ASP A 182 -6.26 -23.10 -13.15
CA ASP A 182 -5.04 -23.37 -12.37
C ASP A 182 -5.20 -22.91 -10.92
N SER A 183 -4.66 -23.70 -10.00
CA SER A 183 -4.50 -23.34 -8.60
C SER A 183 -3.21 -22.55 -8.37
N TYR A 184 -3.11 -21.85 -7.24
CA TYR A 184 -1.88 -21.15 -6.85
C TYR A 184 -0.66 -22.08 -6.86
N GLY A 185 -0.80 -23.33 -6.41
CA GLY A 185 0.29 -24.31 -6.43
C GLY A 185 0.64 -24.82 -7.85
N ALA A 186 -0.30 -24.82 -8.80
CA ALA A 186 0.00 -25.12 -10.19
C ALA A 186 0.77 -23.97 -10.85
N ILE A 187 0.37 -22.72 -10.59
CA ILE A 187 1.06 -21.52 -11.09
C ILE A 187 2.47 -21.43 -10.50
N ALA A 188 2.64 -21.67 -9.19
CA ALA A 188 3.94 -21.66 -8.55
C ALA A 188 4.90 -22.69 -9.15
N ARG A 189 4.40 -23.92 -9.43
CA ARG A 189 5.18 -24.96 -10.13
C ARG A 189 5.54 -24.54 -11.55
N MET A 190 4.58 -24.04 -12.32
CA MET A 190 4.83 -23.54 -13.68
C MET A 190 5.91 -22.45 -13.69
N TYR A 191 5.87 -21.54 -12.71
CA TYR A 191 6.89 -20.50 -12.55
C TYR A 191 8.26 -21.08 -12.19
N ALA A 192 8.33 -22.03 -11.25
CA ALA A 192 9.57 -22.72 -10.91
C ALA A 192 10.18 -23.46 -12.12
N ASP A 193 9.35 -24.21 -12.85
CA ASP A 193 9.75 -24.95 -14.05
C ASP A 193 10.20 -24.01 -15.18
N PHE A 194 9.56 -22.85 -15.31
CA PHE A 194 9.98 -21.81 -16.25
C PHE A 194 11.37 -21.28 -15.87
N THR A 195 11.55 -20.91 -14.61
CA THR A 195 12.82 -20.37 -14.08
C THR A 195 13.97 -21.37 -14.24
N ILE A 196 13.77 -22.64 -13.91
CA ILE A 196 14.78 -23.69 -14.08
C ILE A 196 15.14 -23.88 -15.56
N ARG A 197 14.15 -23.91 -16.45
CA ARG A 197 14.40 -24.12 -17.89
C ARG A 197 15.16 -22.96 -18.55
N HIS A 198 14.91 -21.72 -18.13
CA HIS A 198 15.50 -20.54 -18.78
C HIS A 198 16.78 -20.05 -18.12
N CYS A 199 16.92 -20.24 -16.81
CA CYS A 199 18.06 -19.74 -16.05
C CYS A 199 18.98 -20.86 -15.54
N GLY A 200 18.55 -22.13 -15.60
CA GLY A 200 19.26 -23.26 -15.01
C GLY A 200 19.25 -23.18 -13.48
N LYS A 201 20.14 -22.37 -12.92
CA LYS A 201 20.24 -22.10 -11.48
C LYS A 201 19.86 -20.65 -11.20
N ALA A 202 18.85 -20.46 -10.36
CA ALA A 202 18.37 -19.12 -10.01
C ALA A 202 17.92 -19.02 -8.56
N THR A 203 18.08 -17.83 -7.99
CA THR A 203 17.43 -17.39 -6.74
C THR A 203 16.34 -16.40 -7.10
N VAL A 204 15.11 -16.74 -6.76
CA VAL A 204 13.96 -15.84 -6.90
C VAL A 204 13.80 -15.08 -5.59
N VAL A 205 13.76 -13.75 -5.68
CA VAL A 205 13.58 -12.85 -4.54
C VAL A 205 12.15 -12.32 -4.56
N PHE A 206 11.42 -12.64 -3.51
CA PHE A 206 10.11 -12.06 -3.22
C PHE A 206 10.28 -10.92 -2.22
N ASP A 207 9.60 -9.81 -2.44
CA ASP A 207 9.58 -8.74 -1.46
C ASP A 207 8.88 -9.20 -0.18
N GLY A 208 9.59 -9.07 0.94
CA GLY A 208 9.05 -9.27 2.27
C GLY A 208 8.37 -7.99 2.78
N TYR A 209 7.24 -8.17 3.44
CA TYR A 209 6.53 -7.10 4.15
C TYR A 209 6.64 -7.37 5.64
N ASN A 210 7.82 -7.13 6.22
CA ASN A 210 8.00 -7.22 7.66
C ASN A 210 7.18 -6.11 8.36
N GLU A 211 6.91 -6.32 9.65
CA GLU A 211 6.08 -5.46 10.49
C GLU A 211 6.40 -3.96 10.33
N GLY A 212 5.39 -3.16 10.00
CA GLY A 212 5.50 -1.71 9.89
C GLY A 212 4.97 -1.16 8.56
N ARG A 213 5.16 0.15 8.37
CA ARG A 213 4.80 0.84 7.12
C ARG A 213 5.80 0.47 6.04
N SER A 214 5.33 -0.15 4.95
CA SER A 214 6.17 -0.49 3.80
C SER A 214 6.29 0.70 2.86
N ILE A 215 7.45 0.84 2.21
CA ILE A 215 7.61 1.75 1.06
C ILE A 215 6.62 1.46 -0.09
N LYS A 216 5.98 0.29 -0.06
CA LYS A 216 4.93 -0.11 -1.01
C LYS A 216 3.51 0.21 -0.55
N ASP A 217 3.28 0.73 0.66
CA ASP A 217 1.93 0.98 1.18
C ASP A 217 1.11 1.87 0.24
N ASN A 218 1.70 2.96 -0.27
CA ASN A 218 1.05 3.83 -1.25
C ASN A 218 0.73 3.10 -2.57
N THR A 219 1.53 2.11 -2.95
CA THR A 219 1.26 1.27 -4.12
C THR A 219 0.10 0.31 -3.86
N HIS A 220 0.03 -0.28 -2.67
CA HIS A 220 -1.08 -1.16 -2.25
C HIS A 220 -2.40 -0.39 -2.15
N GLN A 221 -2.39 0.80 -1.53
CA GLN A 221 -3.57 1.65 -1.43
C GLN A 221 -4.13 2.03 -2.81
N ARG A 222 -3.25 2.42 -3.74
CA ARG A 222 -3.66 2.73 -5.13
C ARG A 222 -4.30 1.53 -5.84
N ARG A 223 -3.75 0.32 -5.69
CA ARG A 223 -4.33 -0.92 -6.28
C ARG A 223 -5.67 -1.29 -5.65
N GLY A 224 -5.89 -0.94 -4.38
CA GLY A 224 -7.17 -1.17 -3.71
C GLY A 224 -8.27 -0.16 -4.08
N GLN A 225 -7.89 1.07 -4.46
CA GLN A 225 -8.84 2.12 -4.86
C GLN A 225 -9.23 2.02 -6.34
N ASN A 226 -8.29 1.65 -7.21
CA ASN A 226 -8.53 1.39 -8.62
C ASN A 226 -8.28 -0.10 -8.88
N PRO A 227 -9.31 -0.97 -8.89
CA PRO A 227 -9.14 -2.32 -9.39
C PRO A 227 -8.60 -2.20 -10.83
N PRO A 228 -7.51 -2.91 -11.18
CA PRO A 228 -6.91 -2.75 -12.49
C PRO A 228 -7.90 -3.15 -13.59
N ASP A 229 -8.18 -2.22 -14.51
CA ASP A 229 -8.86 -2.45 -15.80
C ASP A 229 -8.07 -3.37 -16.74
N HIS A 230 -6.92 -3.90 -16.31
CA HIS A 230 -6.33 -5.06 -16.94
C HIS A 230 -7.13 -6.30 -16.52
N GLN A 231 -8.25 -6.49 -17.23
CA GLN A 231 -8.64 -7.82 -17.65
C GLN A 231 -7.38 -8.58 -18.00
N LEU A 232 -7.13 -9.67 -17.29
CA LEU A 232 -6.21 -10.71 -17.67
C LEU A 232 -6.50 -11.02 -19.14
N GLN A 233 -5.72 -10.46 -20.06
CA GLN A 233 -5.78 -10.81 -21.46
C GLN A 233 -5.23 -12.22 -21.56
N CYS A 234 -6.11 -13.20 -21.33
CA CYS A 234 -5.92 -14.54 -21.83
C CYS A 234 -5.94 -14.42 -23.35
N LYS A 235 -4.77 -14.58 -23.98
CA LYS A 235 -4.76 -14.97 -25.39
C LYS A 235 -5.41 -16.35 -25.47
N ASN A 236 -6.47 -16.43 -26.28
CA ASN A 236 -7.14 -17.69 -26.63
C ASN A 236 -6.16 -18.70 -27.20
#